data_AF-A0A0Q9CCV5-F1
#
_entry.id   AF-A0A0Q9CCV5-F1
#
_cell.length_a   1.000
_cell.length_b   1.000
_cell.length_c   1.000
_cell.angle_alpha   90.00
_cell.angle_beta   90.00
_cell.angle_gamma   90.00
#
_symmetry.space_group_name_H-M   'P 1'
#
loop_
_entity.id
_entity.type
_entity.pdbx_description
1 polymer ?
#
loop_
_entity_poly.entity_id
_entity_poly.type
_entity_poly.pdbx_seq_one_letter_code
_entity_poly.pdbx_strand_id
1 'polypeptide(L)'
;MLALLGLVLCLIPVVNIFGGILAFAGLVLGIVGLVKASKGAPGKGLSIAAIIIAVVAGIGVIISNAIFISAVDSAVNDVATESVEEVAPEAPADEDAAVDEAPADPAPEEDGAGALGNGDWLVGTQIAAGQYRAKVEESILPLGTASQSNGDEILDIRTANEGFLIFSVQDVAGSVVSFSGVTDIELIDPAAPSAAPVDSLGNGDWLVGTDIQPGQYQGTVDVTSIMPLGTASQYQGAEILDIQNAEEGNVIFTVQDIPLSVVSFSGFSAIEKIG
;
A
#
# COMPACT_ATOMS: atom_id res chain seq x y z
N MET A 1 -4.03 -22.80 37.84
CA MET A 1 -4.65 -23.92 37.09
C MET A 1 -5.21 -23.50 35.73
N LEU A 2 -5.72 -22.28 35.55
CA LEU A 2 -6.21 -21.80 34.23
C LEU A 2 -5.13 -21.72 33.12
N ALA A 3 -3.88 -21.42 33.48
CA ALA A 3 -2.78 -21.31 32.51
C ALA A 3 -2.43 -22.64 31.80
N LEU A 4 -2.65 -23.78 32.47
CA LEU A 4 -2.34 -25.10 31.92
C LEU A 4 -3.47 -25.61 31.01
N LEU A 5 -4.71 -25.18 31.27
CA LEU A 5 -5.86 -25.41 30.38
C LEU A 5 -5.78 -24.54 29.11
N GLY A 6 -5.23 -23.32 29.21
CA GLY A 6 -4.99 -22.45 28.05
C GLY A 6 -3.92 -22.98 27.09
N LEU A 7 -2.90 -23.68 27.60
CA LEU A 7 -1.87 -24.33 26.79
C LEU A 7 -2.44 -25.51 25.97
N VAL A 8 -3.33 -26.30 26.56
CA VAL A 8 -3.93 -27.48 25.90
C VAL A 8 -4.98 -27.09 24.86
N LEU A 9 -5.68 -25.96 25.04
CA LEU A 9 -6.65 -25.42 24.07
C LEU A 9 -5.98 -24.66 22.90
N CYS A 10 -4.68 -24.37 22.97
CA CYS A 10 -3.93 -23.65 21.93
C CYS A 10 -3.56 -24.53 20.72
N LEU A 11 -3.83 -25.84 20.77
CA LEU A 11 -3.49 -26.80 19.71
C LEU A 11 -4.57 -26.95 18.62
N ILE A 12 -5.61 -26.10 18.64
CA ILE A 12 -6.64 -26.02 17.59
C ILE A 12 -6.52 -24.65 16.88
N PRO A 13 -6.00 -24.58 15.64
CA PRO A 13 -5.66 -23.34 14.94
C PRO A 13 -6.82 -22.34 14.76
N VAL A 14 -8.07 -22.80 14.74
CA VAL A 14 -9.25 -21.95 14.50
C VAL A 14 -9.64 -21.09 15.72
N VAL A 15 -9.14 -21.38 16.93
CA VAL A 15 -9.45 -20.59 18.15
C VAL A 15 -8.43 -19.47 18.41
N ASN A 16 -7.36 -19.39 17.61
CA ASN A 16 -6.23 -18.48 17.82
C ASN A 16 -6.52 -16.98 17.53
N ILE A 17 -7.63 -16.65 16.87
CA ILE A 17 -8.05 -15.24 16.71
C ILE A 17 -8.49 -14.63 18.06
N PHE A 18 -9.14 -15.41 18.93
CA PHE A 18 -9.50 -14.95 20.28
C PHE A 18 -8.28 -14.90 21.20
N GLY A 19 -7.28 -15.76 20.96
CA GLY A 19 -6.00 -15.75 21.67
C GLY A 19 -5.21 -14.46 21.44
N GLY A 20 -5.16 -14.00 20.18
CA GLY A 20 -4.56 -12.71 19.84
C GLY A 20 -5.25 -11.51 20.51
N ILE A 21 -6.59 -11.50 20.54
CA ILE A 21 -7.37 -10.45 21.21
C ILE A 21 -7.18 -10.49 22.73
N LEU A 22 -7.13 -11.68 23.35
CA LEU A 22 -6.85 -11.83 24.78
C LEU A 22 -5.40 -11.45 25.12
N ALA A 23 -4.44 -11.73 24.24
CA ALA A 23 -3.05 -11.32 24.39
C ALA A 23 -2.92 -9.79 24.30
N PHE A 24 -3.62 -9.16 23.37
CA PHE A 24 -3.70 -7.70 23.26
C PHE A 24 -4.38 -7.08 24.48
N ALA A 25 -5.50 -7.64 24.94
CA ALA A 25 -6.18 -7.18 26.16
C ALA A 25 -5.30 -7.36 27.41
N GLY A 26 -4.55 -8.46 27.50
CA GLY A 26 -3.58 -8.71 28.57
C GLY A 26 -2.39 -7.75 28.54
N LEU A 27 -1.91 -7.39 27.35
CA LEU A 27 -0.88 -6.37 27.15
C LEU A 27 -1.37 -5.00 27.62
N VAL A 28 -2.56 -4.58 27.18
CA VAL A 28 -3.16 -3.28 27.57
C VAL A 28 -3.40 -3.21 29.07
N LEU A 29 -3.97 -4.27 29.67
CA LEU A 29 -4.18 -4.34 31.13
C LEU A 29 -2.85 -4.37 31.90
N GLY A 30 -1.80 -5.01 31.35
CA GLY A 30 -0.45 -5.00 31.89
C GLY A 30 0.18 -3.61 31.88
N ILE A 31 0.04 -2.87 30.78
CA ILE A 31 0.51 -1.49 30.64
C ILE A 31 -0.25 -0.57 31.62
N VAL A 32 -1.58 -0.69 31.72
CA VAL A 32 -2.39 0.10 32.66
C VAL A 32 -2.04 -0.21 34.11
N GLY A 33 -1.79 -1.49 34.43
CA GLY A 33 -1.32 -1.92 35.76
C GLY A 33 0.05 -1.32 36.11
N LEU A 34 0.95 -1.23 35.13
CA LEU A 34 2.28 -0.63 35.28
C LEU A 34 2.20 0.89 35.51
N VAL A 35 1.32 1.59 34.77
CA VAL A 35 1.09 3.03 34.89
C VAL A 35 0.36 3.39 36.19
N LYS A 36 -0.50 2.51 36.73
CA LYS A 36 -1.13 2.69 38.05
C LYS A 36 -0.16 2.37 39.19
N ALA A 37 0.73 1.41 39.03
CA ALA A 37 1.76 1.07 40.02
C ALA A 37 2.82 2.18 40.15
N SER A 38 3.13 2.92 39.08
CA SER A 38 4.08 4.05 39.10
C SER A 38 3.57 5.27 39.88
N LYS A 39 2.27 5.31 40.23
CA LYS A 39 1.63 6.37 41.04
C LYS A 39 1.50 6.07 42.54
N GLY A 40 2.22 5.06 43.05
CA GLY A 40 2.49 4.93 44.50
C GLY A 40 1.76 3.83 45.27
N ALA A 41 1.30 2.75 44.62
CA ALA A 41 0.73 1.60 45.33
C ALA A 41 1.83 0.58 45.76
N PRO A 42 1.73 -0.04 46.95
CA PRO A 42 2.72 -1.00 47.44
C PRO A 42 2.60 -2.33 46.68
N GLY A 43 3.58 -2.63 45.82
CA GLY A 43 3.57 -3.88 45.04
C GLY A 43 4.77 -4.11 44.11
N LYS A 44 5.95 -3.55 44.42
CA LYS A 44 7.14 -3.53 43.55
C LYS A 44 7.59 -4.91 43.04
N GLY A 45 7.25 -6.00 43.73
CA GLY A 45 7.61 -7.36 43.31
C GLY A 45 6.80 -7.92 42.13
N LEU A 46 5.53 -7.53 41.98
CA LEU A 46 4.64 -8.09 40.94
C LEU A 46 4.91 -7.46 39.56
N SER A 47 5.31 -6.18 39.52
CA SER A 47 5.67 -5.49 38.28
C SER A 47 6.97 -6.02 37.67
N ILE A 48 7.95 -6.40 38.49
CA ILE A 48 9.22 -6.97 37.99
C ILE A 48 8.98 -8.37 37.42
N ALA A 49 8.16 -9.20 38.08
CA ALA A 49 7.78 -10.51 37.55
C ALA A 49 7.03 -10.39 36.21
N ALA A 50 6.13 -9.41 36.07
CA ALA A 50 5.40 -9.17 34.82
C ALA A 50 6.32 -8.72 33.68
N ILE A 51 7.32 -7.88 33.96
CA ILE A 51 8.32 -7.46 32.95
C ILE A 51 9.18 -8.65 32.51
N ILE A 52 9.65 -9.48 33.45
CA ILE A 52 10.47 -10.65 33.13
C ILE A 52 9.67 -11.64 32.28
N ILE A 53 8.40 -11.88 32.61
CA ILE A 53 7.52 -12.75 31.83
C ILE A 53 7.26 -12.16 30.44
N ALA A 54 7.11 -10.84 30.30
CA ALA A 54 6.94 -10.19 29.01
C ALA A 54 8.19 -10.27 28.12
N VAL A 55 9.39 -10.12 28.70
CA VAL A 55 10.65 -10.27 27.96
C VAL A 55 10.85 -11.73 27.51
N VAL A 56 10.60 -12.70 28.38
CA VAL A 56 10.70 -14.13 28.04
C VAL A 56 9.66 -14.52 26.99
N ALA A 57 8.44 -13.99 27.07
CA ALA A 57 7.42 -14.20 26.05
C ALA A 57 7.79 -13.55 24.71
N GLY A 58 8.36 -12.33 24.72
CA GLY A 58 8.84 -11.66 23.51
C GLY A 58 9.96 -12.43 22.82
N ILE A 59 10.92 -12.95 23.60
CA ILE A 59 11.98 -13.82 23.08
C ILE A 59 11.38 -15.13 22.52
N GLY A 60 10.39 -15.70 23.20
CA GLY A 60 9.66 -16.89 22.73
C GLY A 60 8.96 -16.66 21.39
N VAL A 61 8.32 -15.50 21.19
CA VAL A 61 7.66 -15.13 19.93
C VAL A 61 8.67 -14.96 18.80
N ILE A 62 9.83 -14.35 19.07
CA ILE A 62 10.91 -14.19 18.09
C ILE A 62 11.47 -15.58 17.70
N ILE A 63 11.70 -16.46 18.67
CA ILE A 63 12.20 -17.82 18.41
C ILE A 63 11.16 -18.65 17.66
N SER A 64 9.87 -18.56 18.00
CA SER A 64 8.81 -19.29 17.30
C SER A 64 8.64 -18.83 15.85
N ASN A 65 8.78 -17.52 15.57
CA ASN A 65 8.79 -17.02 14.20
C ASN A 65 10.08 -17.44 13.45
N ALA A 66 11.23 -17.43 14.12
CA ALA A 66 12.49 -17.89 13.51
C ALA A 66 12.48 -19.40 13.18
N ILE A 67 11.88 -20.23 14.05
CA ILE A 67 11.73 -21.68 13.78
C ILE A 67 10.80 -21.91 12.60
N PHE A 68 9.70 -21.16 12.50
CA PHE A 68 8.78 -21.24 11.36
C PHE A 68 9.46 -20.86 10.04
N ILE A 69 10.31 -19.82 10.04
CA ILE A 69 11.11 -19.42 8.89
C ILE A 69 12.17 -20.48 8.54
N SER A 70 12.83 -21.08 9.54
CA SER A 70 13.82 -22.14 9.31
C SER A 70 13.23 -23.49 8.85
N ALA A 71 11.99 -23.79 9.26
CA ALA A 71 11.26 -24.97 8.80
C ALA A 71 10.80 -24.82 7.34
N VAL A 72 10.48 -23.59 6.91
CA VAL A 72 10.24 -23.25 5.50
C VAL A 72 11.53 -23.39 4.69
N ASP A 73 12.67 -22.90 5.17
CA ASP A 73 13.98 -23.06 4.50
C ASP A 73 14.43 -24.53 4.41
N SER A 74 14.13 -25.34 5.43
CA SER A 74 14.44 -26.77 5.44
C SER A 74 13.52 -27.58 4.52
N ALA A 75 12.25 -27.20 4.41
CA ALA A 75 11.30 -27.82 3.47
C ALA A 75 11.62 -27.47 2.00
N VAL A 76 12.15 -26.27 1.73
CA VAL A 76 12.61 -25.87 0.39
C VAL A 76 13.90 -26.62 -0.01
N ASN A 77 14.79 -26.91 0.95
CA ASN A 77 15.99 -27.71 0.68
C ASN A 77 15.74 -29.23 0.58
N ASP A 78 14.74 -29.79 1.26
CA ASP A 78 14.39 -31.22 1.12
C ASP A 78 13.69 -31.53 -0.22
N VAL A 79 12.91 -30.59 -0.78
CA VAL A 79 12.23 -30.77 -2.08
C VAL A 79 13.21 -30.77 -3.27
N ALA A 80 14.41 -30.21 -3.12
CA ALA A 80 15.40 -30.16 -4.19
C ALA A 80 16.20 -31.47 -4.37
N THR A 81 16.07 -32.47 -3.48
CA THR A 81 16.95 -33.66 -3.46
C THR A 81 16.28 -35.01 -3.71
N GLU A 82 14.95 -35.10 -3.88
CA GLU A 82 14.25 -36.38 -4.17
C GLU A 82 13.83 -36.53 -5.65
N SER A 83 14.61 -35.97 -6.57
CA SER A 83 14.49 -36.26 -8.00
C SER A 83 15.65 -37.16 -8.44
N VAL A 84 15.54 -38.49 -8.35
CA VAL A 84 16.13 -39.55 -9.22
C VAL A 84 15.91 -40.95 -8.60
N GLU A 85 15.28 -41.86 -9.37
CA GLU A 85 15.23 -43.37 -9.34
C GLU A 85 13.77 -43.90 -9.40
N GLU A 86 13.18 -44.25 -10.55
CA GLU A 86 13.42 -45.36 -11.52
C GLU A 86 12.65 -46.69 -11.22
N VAL A 87 11.62 -46.96 -12.05
CA VAL A 87 11.12 -48.25 -12.65
C VAL A 87 10.17 -49.23 -11.91
N ALA A 88 8.87 -49.15 -12.29
CA ALA A 88 7.93 -50.16 -12.84
C ALA A 88 7.60 -51.52 -12.12
N PRO A 89 6.59 -52.31 -12.58
CA PRO A 89 5.14 -52.06 -12.74
C PRO A 89 4.26 -53.20 -12.14
N GLU A 90 2.95 -53.01 -11.91
CA GLU A 90 1.89 -54.03 -12.12
C GLU A 90 0.46 -53.47 -11.88
N ALA A 91 -0.48 -53.92 -12.72
CA ALA A 91 -1.93 -53.61 -12.73
C ALA A 91 -2.69 -54.93 -13.07
N PRO A 92 -4.04 -55.03 -13.09
CA PRO A 92 -5.13 -54.20 -12.53
C PRO A 92 -6.25 -55.05 -11.82
N ALA A 93 -7.28 -54.42 -11.22
CA ALA A 93 -8.67 -54.94 -11.18
C ALA A 93 -9.70 -53.92 -10.61
N ASP A 94 -10.68 -53.58 -11.47
CA ASP A 94 -12.09 -53.11 -11.30
C ASP A 94 -12.52 -52.21 -10.13
N GLU A 95 -12.98 -50.97 -10.39
CA GLU A 95 -14.29 -50.51 -10.95
C GLU A 95 -15.36 -50.30 -9.87
N ASP A 96 -15.57 -49.02 -9.49
CA ASP A 96 -16.80 -48.24 -9.75
C ASP A 96 -17.07 -47.19 -8.66
N ALA A 97 -17.09 -45.91 -9.04
CA ALA A 97 -17.95 -44.83 -8.52
C ALA A 97 -17.41 -43.44 -8.92
N ALA A 98 -17.95 -42.93 -10.03
CA ALA A 98 -18.29 -41.54 -10.34
C ALA A 98 -17.56 -40.37 -9.61
N VAL A 99 -16.74 -39.67 -10.40
CA VAL A 99 -16.64 -38.20 -10.58
C VAL A 99 -17.27 -37.29 -9.50
N ASP A 100 -16.42 -36.52 -8.82
CA ASP A 100 -16.66 -35.09 -8.55
C ASP A 100 -15.32 -34.33 -8.64
N GLU A 101 -15.37 -33.17 -9.28
CA GLU A 101 -14.25 -32.43 -9.85
C GLU A 101 -13.26 -31.89 -8.81
N ALA A 102 -11.97 -31.99 -9.12
CA ALA A 102 -10.92 -31.30 -8.41
C ALA A 102 -11.03 -29.77 -8.64
N PRO A 103 -10.99 -28.93 -7.60
CA PRO A 103 -10.38 -27.62 -7.78
C PRO A 103 -8.88 -27.86 -7.87
N ALA A 104 -8.33 -27.61 -9.06
CA ALA A 104 -6.91 -27.47 -9.24
C ALA A 104 -6.38 -26.42 -8.24
N ASP A 105 -5.45 -26.86 -7.42
CA ASP A 105 -4.53 -26.00 -6.68
C ASP A 105 -3.84 -25.07 -7.70
N PRO A 106 -3.93 -23.73 -7.59
CA PRO A 106 -3.12 -22.87 -8.43
C PRO A 106 -1.67 -23.04 -7.98
N ALA A 107 -0.88 -23.66 -8.85
CA ALA A 107 0.57 -23.65 -8.80
C ALA A 107 1.07 -22.19 -8.62
N PRO A 108 2.23 -21.99 -7.96
CA PRO A 108 2.80 -20.66 -7.84
C PRO A 108 3.13 -20.13 -9.24
N GLU A 109 2.41 -19.11 -9.66
CA GLU A 109 2.75 -18.34 -10.84
C GLU A 109 3.97 -17.47 -10.46
N GLU A 110 5.15 -17.95 -10.82
CA GLU A 110 6.24 -17.05 -11.23
C GLU A 110 5.79 -16.37 -12.53
N ASP A 111 5.16 -15.20 -12.40
CA ASP A 111 4.99 -14.27 -13.51
C ASP A 111 5.32 -12.84 -13.06
N GLY A 112 6.13 -12.17 -13.86
CA GLY A 112 6.55 -10.80 -13.61
C GLY A 112 5.38 -9.84 -13.72
N ALA A 113 5.36 -8.80 -12.88
CA ALA A 113 4.46 -7.65 -13.00
C ALA A 113 2.97 -8.03 -13.21
N GLY A 114 2.35 -8.60 -12.18
CA GLY A 114 0.89 -8.54 -12.06
C GLY A 114 0.40 -7.10 -12.18
N ALA A 115 -0.79 -6.89 -12.75
CA ALA A 115 -1.40 -5.57 -12.88
C ALA A 115 -1.39 -4.85 -11.51
N LEU A 116 -0.74 -3.68 -11.46
CA LEU A 116 -0.66 -2.89 -10.25
C LEU A 116 -2.07 -2.50 -9.78
N GLY A 117 -2.29 -2.57 -8.48
CA GLY A 117 -3.56 -2.24 -7.85
C GLY A 117 -3.36 -1.58 -6.49
N ASN A 118 -4.46 -1.32 -5.79
CA ASN A 118 -4.40 -0.81 -4.41
C ASN A 118 -3.63 -1.79 -3.50
N GLY A 119 -2.84 -1.25 -2.58
CA GLY A 119 -1.99 -2.00 -1.67
C GLY A 119 -0.53 -1.55 -1.71
N ASP A 120 0.32 -2.33 -1.06
CA ASP A 120 1.73 -2.02 -0.83
C ASP A 120 2.62 -2.80 -1.81
N TRP A 121 3.57 -2.09 -2.43
CA TRP A 121 4.46 -2.60 -3.46
C TRP A 121 5.91 -2.27 -3.14
N LEU A 122 6.77 -3.28 -3.11
CA LEU A 122 8.20 -3.12 -2.86
C LEU A 122 8.93 -2.58 -4.10
N VAL A 123 9.61 -1.45 -3.94
CA VAL A 123 10.39 -0.83 -5.02
C VAL A 123 11.61 -1.67 -5.37
N GLY A 124 11.79 -1.92 -6.66
CA GLY A 124 12.87 -2.72 -7.22
C GLY A 124 12.54 -4.21 -7.40
N THR A 125 11.51 -4.71 -6.71
CA THR A 125 11.07 -6.11 -6.83
C THR A 125 9.67 -6.22 -7.44
N GLN A 126 8.71 -5.47 -6.91
CA GLN A 126 7.30 -5.56 -7.32
C GLN A 126 6.84 -4.34 -8.13
N ILE A 127 7.46 -3.18 -7.91
CA ILE A 127 7.24 -1.97 -8.69
C ILE A 127 8.60 -1.35 -9.07
N ALA A 128 8.70 -0.85 -10.30
CA ALA A 128 9.91 -0.17 -10.77
C ALA A 128 9.91 1.30 -10.34
N ALA A 129 11.09 1.92 -10.30
CA ALA A 129 11.16 3.37 -10.21
C ALA A 129 10.66 4.00 -11.51
N GLY A 130 10.03 5.17 -11.40
CA GLY A 130 9.41 5.84 -12.55
C GLY A 130 8.17 6.63 -12.16
N GLN A 131 7.51 7.20 -13.17
CA GLN A 131 6.31 7.98 -12.96
C GLN A 131 5.09 7.14 -13.32
N TYR A 132 4.12 7.08 -12.42
CA TYR A 132 2.92 6.26 -12.56
C TYR A 132 1.69 7.15 -12.64
N ARG A 133 0.78 6.82 -13.53
CA ARG A 133 -0.57 7.41 -13.62
C ARG A 133 -1.55 6.39 -13.06
N ALA A 134 -2.45 6.84 -12.19
CA ALA A 134 -3.54 6.04 -11.67
C ALA A 134 -4.85 6.85 -11.77
N LYS A 135 -5.96 6.20 -12.07
CA LYS A 135 -7.27 6.83 -12.10
C LYS A 135 -7.89 6.82 -10.71
N VAL A 136 -8.42 7.95 -10.24
CA VAL A 136 -9.12 8.01 -8.95
C VAL A 136 -10.43 7.23 -9.04
N GLU A 137 -10.68 6.37 -8.07
CA GLU A 137 -11.93 5.60 -7.99
C GLU A 137 -13.14 6.50 -7.77
N GLU A 138 -14.22 6.24 -8.50
CA GLU A 138 -15.50 6.92 -8.31
C GLU A 138 -16.19 6.43 -7.03
N SER A 139 -16.45 7.34 -6.09
CA SER A 139 -16.96 7.05 -4.75
C SER A 139 -17.85 8.20 -4.26
N ILE A 140 -18.59 8.00 -3.16
CA ILE A 140 -19.29 9.09 -2.46
C ILE A 140 -18.33 10.16 -1.92
N LEU A 141 -17.09 9.76 -1.64
CA LEU A 141 -15.98 10.59 -1.20
C LEU A 141 -14.74 10.08 -1.95
N PRO A 142 -14.57 10.46 -3.22
CA PRO A 142 -13.43 10.02 -4.01
C PRO A 142 -12.14 10.58 -3.43
N LEU A 143 -11.19 9.69 -3.16
CA LEU A 143 -9.87 10.03 -2.63
C LEU A 143 -8.87 8.95 -3.07
N GLY A 144 -8.14 9.25 -4.13
CA GLY A 144 -6.96 8.51 -4.53
C GLY A 144 -5.77 8.99 -3.72
N THR A 145 -4.97 8.05 -3.22
CA THR A 145 -3.72 8.31 -2.49
C THR A 145 -2.62 7.44 -3.05
N ALA A 146 -1.44 8.03 -3.25
CA ALA A 146 -0.19 7.30 -3.45
C ALA A 146 0.85 7.83 -2.47
N SER A 147 1.63 6.94 -1.88
CA SER A 147 2.73 7.35 -0.99
C SER A 147 3.90 6.41 -1.14
N GLN A 148 5.10 6.93 -0.90
CA GLN A 148 6.32 6.14 -0.83
C GLN A 148 6.97 6.35 0.54
N SER A 149 7.37 5.25 1.18
CA SER A 149 8.02 5.27 2.49
C SER A 149 9.22 4.33 2.55
N ASN A 150 10.19 4.64 3.40
CA ASN A 150 11.31 3.77 3.72
C ASN A 150 11.39 3.59 5.24
N GLY A 151 10.81 2.49 5.74
CA GLY A 151 10.60 2.31 7.17
C GLY A 151 9.63 3.38 7.72
N ASP A 152 10.09 4.18 8.67
CA ASP A 152 9.28 5.26 9.28
C ASP A 152 9.36 6.59 8.51
N GLU A 153 10.22 6.69 7.49
CA GLU A 153 10.42 7.92 6.69
C GLU A 153 9.45 7.95 5.51
N ILE A 154 8.64 9.01 5.41
CA ILE A 154 7.80 9.27 4.24
C ILE A 154 8.65 10.06 3.24
N LEU A 155 8.82 9.49 2.04
CA LEU A 155 9.58 10.09 0.96
C LEU A 155 8.72 11.00 0.08
N ASP A 156 7.49 10.58 -0.21
CA ASP A 156 6.52 11.37 -0.96
C ASP A 156 5.09 10.89 -0.66
N ILE A 157 4.12 11.80 -0.77
CA ILE A 157 2.70 11.50 -0.65
C ILE A 157 1.91 12.43 -1.56
N ARG A 158 0.99 11.84 -2.31
CA ARG A 158 0.05 12.55 -3.17
C ARG A 158 -1.37 12.06 -2.97
N THR A 159 -2.29 13.00 -3.14
CA THR A 159 -3.72 12.74 -3.08
C THR A 159 -4.43 13.46 -4.20
N ALA A 160 -5.46 12.84 -4.75
CA ALA A 160 -6.37 13.47 -5.71
C ALA A 160 -7.81 13.06 -5.35
N ASN A 161 -8.75 13.97 -5.52
CA ASN A 161 -10.17 13.73 -5.27
C ASN A 161 -10.96 13.41 -6.55
N GLU A 162 -10.38 13.58 -7.72
CA GLU A 162 -10.99 13.23 -9.00
C GLU A 162 -9.94 13.14 -10.11
N GLY A 163 -10.35 12.63 -11.27
CA GLY A 163 -9.48 12.52 -12.43
C GLY A 163 -8.35 11.51 -12.23
N PHE A 164 -7.11 11.94 -12.50
CA PHE A 164 -5.92 11.12 -12.37
C PHE A 164 -5.04 11.59 -11.22
N LEU A 165 -4.32 10.66 -10.63
CA LEU A 165 -3.22 10.87 -9.70
C LEU A 165 -1.93 10.45 -10.41
N ILE A 166 -0.95 11.35 -10.49
CA ILE A 166 0.38 11.04 -11.03
C ILE A 166 1.40 11.05 -9.90
N PHE A 167 2.04 9.90 -9.68
CA PHE A 167 3.00 9.70 -8.59
C PHE A 167 4.38 9.33 -9.12
N SER A 168 5.44 9.90 -8.53
CA SER A 168 6.82 9.61 -8.92
C SER A 168 7.47 8.67 -7.91
N VAL A 169 7.65 7.41 -8.31
CA VAL A 169 8.35 6.41 -7.49
C VAL A 169 9.85 6.63 -7.60
N GLN A 170 10.46 6.97 -6.46
CA GLN A 170 11.91 7.17 -6.35
C GLN A 170 12.63 5.82 -6.33
N ASP A 171 13.82 5.74 -6.94
CA ASP A 171 14.67 4.54 -6.94
C ASP A 171 15.39 4.37 -5.59
N VAL A 172 14.61 4.02 -4.57
CA VAL A 172 15.10 3.74 -3.21
C VAL A 172 14.82 2.27 -2.92
N ALA A 173 15.84 1.44 -3.08
CA ALA A 173 15.73 0.00 -2.85
C ALA A 173 15.24 -0.30 -1.42
N GLY A 174 14.22 -1.15 -1.31
CA GLY A 174 13.60 -1.50 -0.02
C GLY A 174 12.53 -0.53 0.46
N SER A 175 12.29 0.58 -0.25
CA SER A 175 11.12 1.43 0.00
C SER A 175 9.83 0.77 -0.48
N VAL A 176 8.71 1.18 0.11
CA VAL A 176 7.38 0.66 -0.17
C VAL A 176 6.53 1.79 -0.75
N VAL A 177 5.88 1.51 -1.88
CA VAL A 177 4.87 2.38 -2.48
C VAL A 177 3.49 1.83 -2.14
N SER A 178 2.62 2.67 -1.59
CA SER A 178 1.24 2.31 -1.25
C SER A 178 0.26 3.09 -2.13
N PHE A 179 -0.64 2.38 -2.80
CA PHE A 179 -1.75 2.97 -3.56
C PHE A 179 -3.08 2.67 -2.87
N SER A 180 -3.98 3.65 -2.83
CA SER A 180 -5.32 3.51 -2.23
C SER A 180 -6.35 4.36 -2.96
N GLY A 181 -7.54 3.82 -3.21
CA GLY A 181 -8.62 4.52 -3.89
C GLY A 181 -8.34 4.85 -5.36
N VAL A 182 -7.52 4.03 -6.02
CA VAL A 182 -7.16 4.21 -7.44
C VAL A 182 -7.26 2.90 -8.24
N THR A 183 -7.52 3.03 -9.55
CA THR A 183 -7.51 1.94 -10.54
C THR A 183 -6.58 2.29 -11.69
N ASP A 184 -6.41 1.34 -12.63
CA ASP A 184 -5.68 1.56 -13.89
C ASP A 184 -4.29 2.17 -13.67
N ILE A 185 -3.52 1.55 -12.76
CA ILE A 185 -2.19 2.02 -12.40
C ILE A 185 -1.20 1.62 -13.50
N GLU A 186 -0.67 2.60 -14.21
CA GLU A 186 0.20 2.39 -15.36
C GLU A 186 1.49 3.20 -15.24
N LEU A 187 2.61 2.61 -15.64
CA LEU A 187 3.88 3.33 -15.77
C LEU A 187 3.80 4.24 -17.00
N ILE A 188 4.08 5.52 -16.80
CA ILE A 188 4.17 6.51 -17.87
C ILE A 188 5.45 6.25 -18.65
N ASP A 189 5.30 5.98 -19.96
CA ASP A 189 6.42 5.94 -20.88
C ASP A 189 6.84 7.37 -21.24
N PRO A 190 8.00 7.87 -20.78
CA PRO A 190 8.46 9.22 -21.07
C PRO A 190 8.84 9.42 -22.55
N ALA A 191 8.99 8.34 -23.32
CA ALA A 191 9.24 8.37 -24.76
C ALA A 191 7.95 8.35 -25.60
N ALA A 192 6.79 8.12 -24.97
CA ALA A 192 5.52 8.19 -25.66
C ALA A 192 5.25 9.63 -26.14
N PRO A 193 4.82 9.83 -27.39
CA PRO A 193 4.57 11.15 -27.93
C PRO A 193 3.48 11.85 -27.14
N SER A 194 3.66 13.17 -26.98
CA SER A 194 2.65 14.10 -26.50
C SER A 194 1.28 13.76 -27.08
N ALA A 195 0.34 13.28 -26.26
CA ALA A 195 -1.04 13.21 -26.73
C ALA A 195 -1.49 14.65 -27.00
N ALA A 196 -2.32 14.83 -28.02
CA ALA A 196 -2.88 16.14 -28.31
C ALA A 196 -3.57 16.72 -27.05
N PRO A 197 -3.70 18.06 -26.93
CA PRO A 197 -4.32 18.68 -25.77
C PRO A 197 -5.67 18.01 -25.48
N VAL A 198 -5.95 17.71 -24.22
CA VAL A 198 -7.29 17.23 -23.87
C VAL A 198 -8.33 18.29 -24.21
N ASP A 199 -9.39 17.89 -24.91
CA ASP A 199 -10.44 18.80 -25.39
C ASP A 199 -11.22 19.46 -24.23
N SER A 200 -11.07 18.94 -23.00
CA SER A 200 -11.58 19.54 -21.77
C SER A 200 -10.64 19.27 -20.60
N LEU A 201 -9.99 20.30 -20.07
CA LEU A 201 -9.25 20.19 -18.80
C LEU A 201 -10.25 20.11 -17.64
N GLY A 202 -9.93 19.25 -16.68
CA GLY A 202 -10.64 19.09 -15.42
C GLY A 202 -9.66 19.10 -14.24
N ASN A 203 -10.18 18.90 -13.04
CA ASN A 203 -9.34 18.67 -11.87
C ASN A 203 -8.62 17.30 -11.97
N GLY A 204 -7.58 17.13 -11.17
CA GLY A 204 -6.65 16.00 -11.22
C GLY A 204 -5.28 16.40 -11.78
N ASP A 205 -4.45 15.39 -11.98
CA ASP A 205 -3.06 15.53 -12.40
C ASP A 205 -2.87 15.37 -13.91
N TRP A 206 -2.13 16.31 -14.50
CA TRP A 206 -1.87 16.43 -15.93
C TRP A 206 -0.37 16.46 -16.21
N LEU A 207 0.12 15.62 -17.10
CA LEU A 207 1.53 15.58 -17.48
C LEU A 207 1.85 16.68 -18.47
N VAL A 208 2.82 17.53 -18.13
CA VAL A 208 3.26 18.61 -19.01
C VAL A 208 3.95 18.04 -20.23
N GLY A 209 3.54 18.54 -21.38
CA GLY A 209 4.01 18.09 -22.67
C GLY A 209 3.29 16.85 -23.16
N THR A 210 2.46 16.15 -22.37
CA THR A 210 1.67 15.00 -22.86
C THR A 210 0.17 15.22 -22.76
N ASP A 211 -0.35 15.70 -21.63
CA ASP A 211 -1.79 15.95 -21.49
C ASP A 211 -2.10 17.45 -21.50
N ILE A 212 -1.15 18.26 -21.02
CA ILE A 212 -1.25 19.71 -20.95
C ILE A 212 -0.06 20.38 -21.62
N GLN A 213 -0.32 21.43 -22.39
CA GLN A 213 0.73 22.20 -23.05
C GLN A 213 1.19 23.35 -22.15
N PRO A 214 2.46 23.77 -22.23
CA PRO A 214 2.92 24.99 -21.55
C PRO A 214 2.09 26.22 -21.95
N GLY A 215 1.96 27.18 -21.03
CA GLY A 215 1.20 28.41 -21.24
C GLY A 215 0.44 28.88 -20.01
N GLN A 216 -0.42 29.89 -20.18
CA GLN A 216 -1.25 30.41 -19.11
C GLN A 216 -2.61 29.72 -19.10
N TYR A 217 -3.12 29.46 -17.90
CA TYR A 217 -4.40 28.82 -17.65
C TYR A 217 -5.19 29.62 -16.62
N GLN A 218 -6.50 29.61 -16.77
CA GLN A 218 -7.44 30.19 -15.81
C GLN A 218 -8.33 29.08 -15.25
N GLY A 219 -8.28 28.89 -13.93
CA GLY A 219 -9.24 28.06 -13.19
C GLY A 219 -10.29 28.92 -12.51
N THR A 220 -11.57 28.57 -12.62
CA THR A 220 -12.68 29.24 -11.90
C THR A 220 -13.02 28.45 -10.64
N VAL A 221 -12.85 29.05 -9.45
CA VAL A 221 -13.06 28.35 -8.17
C VAL A 221 -14.50 27.86 -8.05
N ASP A 222 -14.68 26.59 -7.67
CA ASP A 222 -16.00 26.05 -7.37
C ASP A 222 -16.48 26.52 -5.98
N VAL A 223 -17.26 27.58 -5.98
CA VAL A 223 -17.86 28.15 -4.77
C VAL A 223 -19.04 27.33 -4.23
N THR A 224 -19.49 26.29 -4.94
CA THR A 224 -20.56 25.39 -4.49
C THR A 224 -20.04 24.27 -3.60
N SER A 225 -18.72 24.04 -3.58
CA SER A 225 -18.05 23.15 -2.65
C SER A 225 -18.29 23.55 -1.20
N ILE A 226 -18.38 22.57 -0.30
CA ILE A 226 -18.46 22.77 1.16
C ILE A 226 -17.24 23.53 1.71
N MET A 227 -16.11 23.45 1.00
CA MET A 227 -14.88 24.17 1.29
C MET A 227 -14.35 24.72 -0.05
N PRO A 228 -14.73 25.95 -0.44
CA PRO A 228 -14.32 26.51 -1.72
C PRO A 228 -12.84 26.89 -1.65
N LEU A 229 -12.01 26.12 -2.35
CA LEU A 229 -10.58 26.37 -2.51
C LEU A 229 -10.12 25.80 -3.84
N GLY A 230 -9.90 26.69 -4.81
CA GLY A 230 -9.26 26.33 -6.07
C GLY A 230 -7.75 26.38 -5.93
N THR A 231 -7.06 25.30 -6.26
CA THR A 231 -5.60 25.19 -6.19
C THR A 231 -5.06 24.65 -7.51
N ALA A 232 -4.14 25.40 -8.12
CA ALA A 232 -3.34 24.98 -9.26
C ALA A 232 -1.89 24.88 -8.81
N SER A 233 -1.21 23.80 -9.15
CA SER A 233 0.18 23.59 -8.71
C SER A 233 0.96 22.74 -9.70
N GLN A 234 2.24 23.05 -9.89
CA GLN A 234 3.14 22.30 -10.75
C GLN A 234 4.28 21.72 -9.93
N TYR A 235 4.66 20.48 -10.22
CA TYR A 235 5.65 19.72 -9.47
C TYR A 235 6.57 18.92 -10.36
N GLN A 236 7.75 18.57 -9.84
CA GLN A 236 8.65 17.59 -10.43
C GLN A 236 9.07 16.60 -9.33
N GLY A 237 8.50 15.39 -9.37
CA GLY A 237 8.59 14.46 -8.25
C GLY A 237 8.00 15.05 -6.96
N ALA A 238 8.81 15.07 -5.89
CA ALA A 238 8.45 15.65 -4.61
C ALA A 238 8.65 17.19 -4.53
N GLU A 239 9.29 17.81 -5.54
CA GLU A 239 9.55 19.25 -5.55
C GLU A 239 8.33 20.03 -6.06
N ILE A 240 7.95 21.10 -5.34
CA ILE A 240 6.92 22.07 -5.76
C ILE A 240 7.59 23.18 -6.57
N LEU A 241 7.18 23.35 -7.83
CA LEU A 241 7.73 24.35 -8.75
C LEU A 241 6.95 25.66 -8.72
N ASP A 242 5.62 25.57 -8.70
CA ASP A 242 4.72 26.72 -8.56
C ASP A 242 3.40 26.28 -7.93
N ILE A 243 2.74 27.18 -7.21
CA ILE A 243 1.43 26.96 -6.62
C ILE A 243 0.66 28.28 -6.56
N GLN A 244 -0.58 28.25 -7.00
CA GLN A 244 -1.52 29.37 -6.94
C GLN A 244 -2.85 28.87 -6.42
N ASN A 245 -3.47 29.61 -5.52
CA ASN A 245 -4.75 29.24 -4.93
C ASN A 245 -5.62 30.46 -4.62
N ALA A 246 -6.93 30.24 -4.60
CA ALA A 246 -7.92 31.23 -4.18
C ALA A 246 -9.17 30.54 -3.60
N GLU A 247 -9.86 31.25 -2.71
CA GLU A 247 -11.12 30.81 -2.10
C GLU A 247 -12.35 31.21 -2.95
N GLU A 248 -12.18 32.13 -3.90
CA GLU A 248 -13.22 32.58 -4.83
C GLU A 248 -12.63 33.16 -6.12
N GLY A 249 -13.45 33.27 -7.17
CA GLY A 249 -13.07 33.93 -8.42
C GLY A 249 -12.19 33.07 -9.32
N ASN A 250 -11.21 33.71 -9.97
CA ASN A 250 -10.34 33.07 -10.96
C ASN A 250 -8.90 32.96 -10.44
N VAL A 251 -8.26 31.81 -10.66
CA VAL A 251 -6.84 31.58 -10.44
C VAL A 251 -6.14 31.54 -11.79
N ILE A 252 -5.15 32.41 -11.98
CA ILE A 252 -4.28 32.40 -13.16
C ILE A 252 -3.02 31.62 -12.82
N PHE A 253 -2.72 30.60 -13.60
CA PHE A 253 -1.59 29.71 -13.39
C PHE A 253 -0.73 29.62 -14.66
N THR A 254 0.59 29.62 -14.52
CA THR A 254 1.52 29.46 -15.65
C THR A 254 2.14 28.08 -15.63
N VAL A 255 1.77 27.25 -16.60
CA VAL A 255 2.38 25.93 -16.80
C VAL A 255 3.74 26.14 -17.48
N GLN A 256 4.81 25.83 -16.74
CA GLN A 256 6.18 25.90 -17.23
C GLN A 256 6.48 24.70 -18.14
N ASP A 257 7.29 24.92 -19.18
CA ASP A 257 7.72 23.86 -20.11
C ASP A 257 8.84 23.01 -19.50
N ILE A 258 8.45 22.16 -18.55
CA ILE A 258 9.36 21.25 -17.85
C ILE A 258 8.92 19.82 -18.16
N PRO A 259 9.72 19.03 -18.89
CA PRO A 259 9.39 17.65 -19.22
C PRO A 259 9.12 16.81 -17.97
N LEU A 260 8.10 15.96 -18.05
CA LEU A 260 7.66 15.06 -16.98
C LEU A 260 7.21 15.75 -15.68
N SER A 261 7.10 17.08 -15.68
CA SER A 261 6.45 17.80 -14.59
C SER A 261 4.94 17.55 -14.63
N VAL A 262 4.32 17.61 -13.46
CA VAL A 262 2.89 17.36 -13.28
C VAL A 262 2.22 18.65 -12.86
N VAL A 263 1.13 19.01 -13.52
CA VAL A 263 0.24 20.08 -13.09
C VAL A 263 -0.98 19.45 -12.43
N SER A 264 -1.24 19.80 -11.19
CA SER A 264 -2.41 19.39 -10.43
C SER A 264 -3.40 20.55 -10.32
N PHE A 265 -4.64 20.31 -10.72
CA PHE A 265 -5.75 21.22 -10.52
C PHE A 265 -6.75 20.61 -9.54
N SER A 266 -7.24 21.38 -8.57
CA SER A 266 -8.24 20.93 -7.61
C SER A 266 -9.18 22.07 -7.24
N GLY A 267 -10.47 21.76 -7.08
CA GLY A 267 -11.46 22.72 -6.60
C GLY A 267 -11.87 23.78 -7.63
N PHE A 268 -11.69 23.51 -8.92
CA PHE A 268 -12.18 24.36 -9.99
C PHE A 268 -13.45 23.79 -10.64
N SER A 269 -14.37 24.66 -11.02
CA SER A 269 -15.56 24.34 -11.80
C SER A 269 -15.31 24.36 -13.31
N ALA A 270 -14.28 25.09 -13.75
CA ALA A 270 -13.85 25.18 -15.13
C ALA A 270 -12.35 25.54 -15.18
N ILE A 271 -11.62 24.95 -16.12
CA ILE A 271 -10.20 25.23 -16.37
C ILE A 271 -10.02 25.45 -17.87
N GLU A 272 -9.46 26.59 -18.26
CA GLU A 272 -9.29 26.98 -19.65
C GLU A 272 -7.89 27.53 -19.90
N LYS A 273 -7.32 27.22 -21.07
CA LYS A 273 -6.08 27.87 -21.52
C LYS A 273 -6.38 29.29 -21.97
N ILE A 274 -5.55 30.25 -21.54
CA ILE A 274 -5.65 31.65 -21.95
C ILE A 274 -4.39 32.07 -22.71
N GLY A 275 -4.58 32.66 -23.89
CA GLY A 275 -3.50 33.04 -24.81
C GLY A 275 -3.16 31.95 -25.80
#